data_AF-A0A9P4S8K5-F1
#
_entry.id   AF-A0A9P4S8K5-F1
#
_cell.length_a   1.000
_cell.length_b   1.000
_cell.length_c   1.000
_cell.angle_alpha   90.00
_cell.angle_beta   90.00
_cell.angle_gamma   90.00
#
_symmetry.space_group_name_H-M   'P 1'
#
loop_
_entity.id
_entity.type
_entity.pdbx_description
1 polymer ?
#
loop_
_entity_poly.entity_id
_entity_poly.type
_entity_poly.pdbx_seq_one_letter_code
_entity_poly.pdbx_strand_id
1 'polypeptide(L)'
;MWLTRDCLLRYLRATKWNQAEASKRLLATISWRREYGVEGLTPEHISPENETGKQLIFGYDNDARPCLYLNPGRQNTSYSPRQNQHLVFMLERVIELMPPGQENLALLINYKDTSSGKKGPGLSQGKEVLNILQNHYPERLGRCLISDLPWFITTFYKLITPFIDPVTRPKLKFNPILPEHVPASQLVATVGGDVEFEYAHDVYWPALNRLCEERREAYRRRWEDGGKRVGESERVLRGGELKGQDSNCR
;
A
#
# COMPACT_ATOMS: atom_id res chain seq x y z
N MET A 1 -4.49 5.46 16.43
CA MET A 1 -3.10 5.44 16.95
C MET A 1 -2.13 4.99 15.88
N TRP A 2 -1.08 5.76 15.57
CA TRP A 2 -0.09 5.43 14.53
C TRP A 2 1.25 4.92 15.08
N LEU A 3 1.69 5.40 16.25
CA LEU A 3 2.98 5.06 16.87
C LEU A 3 2.94 3.69 17.57
N THR A 4 2.79 2.63 16.80
CA THR A 4 2.80 1.24 17.27
C THR A 4 4.20 0.67 17.41
N ARG A 5 4.35 -0.46 18.11
CA ARG A 5 5.61 -1.23 18.14
C ARG A 5 6.10 -1.53 16.72
N ASP A 6 5.21 -2.03 15.88
CA ASP A 6 5.49 -2.40 14.50
C ASP A 6 5.91 -1.18 13.65
N CYS A 7 5.28 -0.02 13.85
CA CYS A 7 5.74 1.25 13.29
C CYS A 7 7.18 1.57 13.69
N LEU A 8 7.49 1.57 15.00
CA LEU A 8 8.85 1.85 15.48
C LEU A 8 9.87 0.87 14.88
N LEU A 9 9.53 -0.41 14.79
CA LEU A 9 10.38 -1.44 14.20
C LEU A 9 10.60 -1.23 12.69
N ARG A 10 9.60 -0.76 11.93
CA ARG A 10 9.79 -0.41 10.50
C ARG A 10 10.83 0.69 10.34
N TYR A 11 10.80 1.74 11.16
CA TYR A 11 11.79 2.80 11.11
C TYR A 11 13.18 2.32 11.52
N LEU A 12 13.29 1.49 12.55
CA LEU A 12 14.57 0.89 12.95
C LEU A 12 15.16 0.02 11.84
N ARG A 13 14.37 -0.86 11.21
CA ARG A 13 14.85 -1.69 10.09
C ARG A 13 15.29 -0.82 8.91
N ALA A 14 14.51 0.19 8.55
CA ALA A 14 14.80 1.10 7.43
C ALA A 14 16.08 1.94 7.63
N THR A 15 16.55 2.10 8.87
CA THR A 15 17.80 2.81 9.19
C THR A 15 18.91 1.88 9.64
N LYS A 16 18.78 0.57 9.39
CA LYS A 16 19.77 -0.45 9.78
C LYS A 16 20.09 -0.39 11.27
N TRP A 17 19.06 -0.19 12.09
CA TRP A 17 19.10 -0.07 13.54
C TRP A 17 19.88 1.14 14.08
N ASN A 18 20.16 2.14 13.24
CA ASN A 18 20.63 3.42 13.73
C ASN A 18 19.49 4.16 14.43
N GLN A 19 19.53 4.21 15.76
CA GLN A 19 18.49 4.79 16.60
C GLN A 19 18.28 6.29 16.37
N ALA A 20 19.36 7.05 16.21
CA ALA A 20 19.30 8.50 16.00
C ALA A 20 18.61 8.82 14.67
N GLU A 21 19.00 8.11 13.61
CA GLU A 21 18.40 8.27 12.29
C GLU A 21 16.95 7.75 12.26
N ALA A 22 16.65 6.64 12.94
CA ALA A 22 15.27 6.11 13.06
C ALA A 22 14.35 7.15 13.69
N SER A 23 14.79 7.75 14.81
CA SER A 23 14.04 8.78 15.54
C SER A 23 13.82 10.03 14.69
N LYS A 24 14.86 10.48 13.98
CA LYS A 24 14.79 11.63 13.06
C LYS A 24 13.78 11.39 11.93
N ARG A 25 13.84 10.22 11.27
CA ARG A 25 12.92 9.86 10.17
C ARG A 25 11.47 9.66 10.65
N LEU A 26 11.30 9.09 11.83
CA LEU A 26 9.99 8.94 12.46
C LEU A 26 9.35 10.30 12.72
N LEU A 27 10.08 11.23 13.35
CA LEU A 27 9.63 12.60 13.60
C LEU A 27 9.30 13.34 12.30
N ALA A 28 10.17 13.24 11.29
CA ALA A 28 9.92 13.83 9.97
C ALA A 28 8.62 13.31 9.34
N THR A 29 8.29 12.03 9.54
CA THR A 29 7.03 11.48 9.03
C THR A 29 5.83 11.96 9.84
N ILE A 30 5.93 12.12 11.16
CA ILE A 30 4.85 12.69 11.96
C ILE A 30 4.54 14.12 11.50
N SER A 31 5.57 14.94 11.28
CA SER A 31 5.41 16.30 10.75
C SER A 31 4.79 16.28 9.35
N TRP A 32 5.34 15.48 8.44
CA TRP A 32 4.80 15.33 7.08
C TRP A 32 3.33 14.90 7.08
N ARG A 33 2.93 13.93 7.91
CA ARG A 33 1.52 13.48 7.97
C ARG A 33 0.57 14.63 8.33
N ARG A 34 1.00 15.55 9.19
CA ARG A 34 0.23 16.73 9.60
C ARG A 34 0.22 17.79 8.50
N GLU A 35 1.37 18.13 7.95
CA GLU A 35 1.54 19.15 6.91
C GLU A 35 0.84 18.75 5.60
N TYR A 36 0.95 17.48 5.22
CA TYR A 36 0.30 16.93 4.03
C TYR A 36 -1.22 16.76 4.21
N GLY A 37 -1.71 16.77 5.46
CA GLY A 37 -3.12 16.57 5.77
C GLY A 37 -3.61 15.16 5.51
N VAL A 38 -2.79 14.13 5.78
CA VAL A 38 -3.14 12.71 5.50
C VAL A 38 -4.46 12.31 6.15
N GLU A 39 -4.71 12.76 7.39
CA GLU A 39 -5.96 12.45 8.11
C GLU A 39 -7.18 13.23 7.57
N GLY A 40 -6.96 14.31 6.80
CA GLY A 40 -8.01 15.12 6.20
C GLY A 40 -8.42 14.68 4.78
N LEU A 41 -7.78 13.65 4.21
CA LEU A 41 -8.15 13.14 2.90
C LEU A 41 -9.45 12.31 3.00
N THR A 42 -10.51 12.77 2.36
CA THR A 42 -11.83 12.11 2.41
C THR A 42 -12.12 11.26 1.17
N PRO A 43 -12.99 10.23 1.29
CA PRO A 43 -13.45 9.46 0.14
C PRO A 43 -14.05 10.32 -0.98
N GLU A 44 -14.78 11.39 -0.64
CA GLU A 44 -15.47 12.26 -1.58
C GLU A 44 -14.49 13.12 -2.37
N HIS A 45 -13.48 13.69 -1.70
CA HIS A 45 -12.43 14.48 -2.35
C HIS A 45 -11.62 13.66 -3.34
N ILE A 46 -11.35 12.39 -2.98
CA ILE A 46 -10.51 11.48 -3.76
C ILE A 46 -11.30 10.72 -4.84
N SER A 47 -12.61 10.52 -4.67
CA SER A 47 -13.50 9.76 -5.58
C SER A 47 -13.22 9.97 -7.07
N PRO A 48 -13.12 11.23 -7.57
CA PRO A 48 -12.91 11.49 -9.00
C PRO A 48 -11.63 10.85 -9.56
N GLU A 49 -10.61 10.68 -8.73
CA GLU A 49 -9.36 10.05 -9.16
C GLU A 49 -9.52 8.54 -9.38
N ASN A 50 -10.50 7.89 -8.77
CA ASN A 50 -10.66 6.44 -8.85
C ASN A 50 -11.90 5.99 -9.62
N GLU A 51 -12.65 6.88 -10.27
CA GLU A 51 -13.84 6.53 -11.06
C GLU A 51 -13.60 5.44 -12.11
N THR A 52 -12.38 5.35 -12.63
CA THR A 52 -12.01 4.32 -13.60
C THR A 52 -11.34 3.11 -12.98
N GLY A 53 -11.18 3.01 -11.66
CA GLY A 53 -10.49 1.86 -11.02
C GLY A 53 -9.01 1.78 -11.36
N LYS A 54 -8.34 2.93 -11.54
CA LYS A 54 -6.89 2.97 -11.80
C LYS A 54 -6.05 2.50 -10.61
N GLN A 55 -6.63 2.54 -9.40
CA GLN A 55 -6.14 1.80 -8.25
C GLN A 55 -7.26 0.93 -7.66
N LEU A 56 -6.93 -0.31 -7.33
CA LEU A 56 -7.88 -1.30 -6.81
C LEU A 56 -7.21 -2.04 -5.65
N ILE A 57 -7.91 -2.23 -4.54
CA ILE A 57 -7.47 -3.11 -3.44
C ILE A 57 -8.36 -4.33 -3.47
N PHE A 58 -7.77 -5.50 -3.73
CA PHE A 58 -8.53 -6.73 -3.88
C PHE A 58 -7.67 -7.96 -3.60
N GLY A 59 -8.14 -8.85 -2.73
CA GLY A 59 -7.46 -10.11 -2.44
C GLY A 59 -6.14 -9.97 -1.67
N TYR A 60 -5.52 -11.13 -1.44
CA TYR A 60 -4.29 -11.28 -0.66
C TYR A 60 -3.32 -12.22 -1.35
N ASP A 61 -2.02 -11.91 -1.29
CA ASP A 61 -0.96 -12.77 -1.85
C ASP A 61 -0.71 -14.03 -0.98
N ASN A 62 0.18 -14.91 -1.45
CA ASN A 62 0.54 -16.16 -0.75
C ASN A 62 1.12 -15.94 0.67
N ASP A 63 1.58 -14.72 0.99
CA ASP A 63 2.12 -14.34 2.30
C ASP A 63 1.10 -13.50 3.11
N ALA A 64 -0.18 -13.54 2.73
CA ALA A 64 -1.30 -12.79 3.32
C ALA A 64 -1.14 -11.26 3.26
N ARG A 65 -0.38 -10.74 2.28
CA ARG A 65 -0.27 -9.30 2.05
C ARG A 65 -1.49 -8.82 1.26
N PRO A 66 -2.20 -7.77 1.68
CA PRO A 66 -3.26 -7.19 0.86
C PRO A 66 -2.68 -6.70 -0.47
N CYS A 67 -3.39 -7.00 -1.56
CA CYS A 67 -2.97 -6.67 -2.91
C CYS A 67 -3.52 -5.29 -3.32
N LEU A 68 -2.61 -4.38 -3.69
CA LEU A 68 -2.91 -3.09 -4.31
C LEU A 68 -2.54 -3.16 -5.79
N TYR A 69 -3.55 -3.05 -6.65
CA TYR A 69 -3.38 -2.99 -8.09
C TYR A 69 -3.20 -1.54 -8.52
N LEU A 70 -2.21 -1.30 -9.38
CA LEU A 70 -2.00 -0.05 -10.08
C LEU A 70 -2.15 -0.31 -11.58
N ASN A 71 -3.10 0.37 -12.21
CA ASN A 71 -3.41 0.20 -13.62
C ASN A 71 -3.21 1.54 -14.36
N PRO A 72 -1.98 1.93 -14.73
CA PRO A 72 -1.73 3.23 -15.35
C PRO A 72 -2.51 3.47 -16.65
N GLY A 73 -2.86 2.42 -17.41
CA GLY A 73 -3.69 2.52 -18.62
C GLY A 73 -5.13 3.03 -18.35
N ARG A 74 -5.58 2.94 -17.09
CA ARG A 74 -6.89 3.41 -16.63
C ARG A 74 -6.85 4.86 -16.14
N GLN A 75 -5.77 5.62 -16.37
CA GLN A 75 -5.71 7.04 -16.03
C GLN A 75 -6.90 7.82 -16.65
N ASN A 76 -7.54 8.64 -15.82
CA ASN A 76 -8.80 9.34 -16.14
C ASN A 76 -8.76 10.84 -15.85
N THR A 77 -7.76 11.33 -15.13
CA THR A 77 -7.64 12.74 -14.75
C THR A 77 -6.38 13.37 -15.34
N SER A 78 -6.44 14.68 -15.60
CA SER A 78 -5.24 15.48 -15.85
C SER A 78 -4.40 15.59 -14.58
N TYR A 79 -3.10 15.80 -14.75
CA TYR A 79 -2.17 15.95 -13.63
C TYR A 79 -2.64 17.02 -12.64
N SER A 80 -2.70 16.64 -11.36
CA SER A 80 -2.98 17.54 -10.24
C SER A 80 -2.41 16.96 -8.94
N PRO A 81 -2.22 17.77 -7.87
CA PRO A 81 -1.81 17.27 -6.56
C PRO A 81 -2.72 16.15 -6.01
N ARG A 82 -4.00 16.14 -6.44
CA ARG A 82 -4.98 15.12 -6.06
C ARG A 82 -4.59 13.71 -6.49
N GLN A 83 -3.83 13.56 -7.57
CA GLN A 83 -3.31 12.25 -8.00
C GLN A 83 -2.35 11.65 -6.96
N ASN A 84 -1.49 12.49 -6.36
CA ASN A 84 -0.58 12.04 -5.30
C ASN A 84 -1.35 11.79 -4.00
N GLN A 85 -2.34 12.63 -3.69
CA GLN A 85 -3.25 12.41 -2.56
C GLN A 85 -4.04 11.11 -2.72
N HIS A 86 -4.48 10.76 -3.94
CA HIS A 86 -5.15 9.49 -4.22
C HIS A 86 -4.23 8.29 -3.94
N LEU A 87 -2.96 8.34 -4.35
CA LEU A 87 -1.99 7.30 -3.99
C LEU A 87 -1.82 7.18 -2.48
N VAL A 88 -1.62 8.29 -1.77
CA VAL A 88 -1.50 8.31 -0.30
C VAL A 88 -2.76 7.75 0.35
N PHE A 89 -3.93 8.16 -0.12
CA PHE A 89 -5.22 7.66 0.36
C PHE A 89 -5.32 6.15 0.21
N MET A 90 -5.05 5.62 -0.99
CA MET A 90 -5.10 4.17 -1.26
C MET A 90 -4.05 3.39 -0.47
N LEU A 91 -2.87 3.97 -0.21
CA LEU A 91 -1.87 3.38 0.69
C LEU A 91 -2.37 3.28 2.13
N GLU A 92 -3.05 4.31 2.64
CA GLU A 92 -3.64 4.23 3.98
C GLU A 92 -4.79 3.20 4.03
N ARG A 93 -5.63 3.10 2.98
CA ARG A 93 -6.69 2.08 2.88
C ARG A 93 -6.11 0.66 2.89
N VAL A 94 -5.09 0.38 2.07
CA VAL A 94 -4.50 -0.97 2.02
C VAL A 94 -3.80 -1.34 3.34
N ILE A 95 -3.25 -0.36 4.09
CA ILE A 95 -2.68 -0.58 5.42
C ILE A 95 -3.77 -0.92 6.45
N GLU A 96 -4.96 -0.32 6.36
CA GLU A 96 -6.11 -0.62 7.22
C GLU A 96 -6.64 -2.04 7.00
N LEU A 97 -6.46 -2.58 5.80
CA LEU A 97 -6.87 -3.94 5.41
C LEU A 97 -5.83 -5.03 5.68
N MET A 98 -4.67 -4.67 6.26
CA MET A 98 -3.66 -5.65 6.65
C MET A 98 -4.20 -6.59 7.74
N PRO A 99 -4.01 -7.92 7.64
CA PRO A 99 -4.38 -8.84 8.70
C PRO A 99 -3.43 -8.74 9.91
N PRO A 100 -3.81 -9.29 11.07
CA PRO A 100 -2.94 -9.35 12.24
C PRO A 100 -1.59 -10.01 11.92
N GLY A 101 -0.50 -9.32 12.23
CA GLY A 101 0.86 -9.82 12.01
C GLY A 101 1.43 -9.62 10.61
N GLN A 102 0.70 -9.02 9.68
CA GLN A 102 1.21 -8.57 8.39
C GLN A 102 1.49 -7.07 8.41
N GLU A 103 2.63 -6.63 7.87
CA GLU A 103 3.04 -5.22 7.83
C GLU A 103 3.23 -4.69 6.40
N ASN A 104 3.20 -5.59 5.42
CA ASN A 104 3.55 -5.32 4.03
C ASN A 104 2.35 -5.51 3.10
N LEU A 105 2.40 -4.84 1.96
CA LEU A 105 1.48 -5.00 0.84
C LEU A 105 2.15 -5.72 -0.33
N ALA A 106 1.33 -6.31 -1.20
CA ALA A 106 1.73 -6.77 -2.52
C ALA A 106 1.23 -5.75 -3.56
N LEU A 107 2.14 -5.20 -4.34
CA LEU A 107 1.82 -4.25 -5.40
C LEU A 107 1.72 -5.00 -6.72
N LEU A 108 0.60 -4.88 -7.42
CA LEU A 108 0.38 -5.48 -8.74
C LEU A 108 0.25 -4.35 -9.76
N ILE A 109 1.28 -4.11 -10.56
CA ILE A 109 1.29 -3.04 -11.55
C ILE A 109 1.03 -3.64 -12.92
N ASN A 110 -0.09 -3.28 -13.54
CA ASN A 110 -0.44 -3.73 -14.89
C ASN A 110 -0.33 -2.56 -15.88
N TYR A 111 0.63 -2.65 -16.81
CA TYR A 111 0.87 -1.65 -17.85
C TYR A 111 0.08 -1.88 -19.14
N LYS A 112 -0.88 -2.80 -19.15
CA LYS A 112 -1.82 -2.97 -20.27
C LYS A 112 -2.51 -1.64 -20.60
N ASP A 113 -2.69 -1.37 -21.89
CA ASP A 113 -3.32 -0.16 -22.45
C ASP A 113 -2.63 1.17 -22.10
N THR A 114 -1.35 1.14 -21.71
CA THR A 114 -0.54 2.37 -21.49
C THR A 114 0.00 2.99 -22.77
N SER A 115 -0.08 2.28 -23.90
CA SER A 115 0.33 2.75 -25.23
C SER A 115 -0.67 3.73 -25.88
N SER A 116 -1.87 3.89 -25.33
CA SER A 116 -3.00 4.62 -25.94
C SER A 116 -2.93 6.16 -25.84
N GLY A 117 -1.74 6.76 -25.81
CA GLY A 117 -1.57 8.22 -25.74
C GLY A 117 -1.93 8.87 -24.38
N LYS A 118 -2.42 8.08 -23.42
CA LYS A 118 -2.59 8.50 -22.02
C LYS A 118 -1.21 8.60 -21.38
N LYS A 119 -0.72 9.83 -21.21
CA LYS A 119 0.59 10.09 -20.61
C LYS A 119 0.60 9.53 -19.18
N GLY A 120 1.49 8.57 -18.93
CA GLY A 120 1.84 8.16 -17.56
C GLY A 120 2.37 9.33 -16.73
N PRO A 121 2.61 9.14 -15.43
CA PRO A 121 3.07 10.21 -14.56
C PRO A 121 4.36 10.83 -15.12
N GLY A 122 4.41 12.16 -15.18
CA GLY A 122 5.61 12.89 -15.58
C GLY A 122 6.76 12.64 -14.60
N LEU A 123 8.00 12.92 -15.01
CA LEU A 123 9.19 12.68 -14.19
C LEU A 123 9.13 13.40 -12.82
N SER A 124 8.53 14.60 -12.76
CA SER A 124 8.33 15.35 -11.51
C SER A 124 7.39 14.62 -10.55
N GLN A 125 6.25 14.15 -11.05
CA GLN A 125 5.29 13.36 -10.28
C GLN A 125 5.91 12.05 -9.79
N GLY A 126 6.66 11.36 -10.66
CA GLY A 126 7.37 10.14 -10.28
C GLY A 126 8.36 10.39 -9.14
N LYS A 127 9.12 11.49 -9.17
CA LYS A 127 10.04 11.87 -8.09
C LYS A 127 9.31 12.16 -6.79
N GLU A 128 8.20 12.88 -6.83
CA GLU A 128 7.41 13.20 -5.63
C GLU A 128 6.83 11.94 -4.98
N VAL A 129 6.24 11.05 -5.79
CA VAL A 129 5.74 9.75 -5.32
C VAL A 129 6.86 8.92 -4.71
N LEU A 130 8.01 8.82 -5.38
CA LEU A 130 9.18 8.11 -4.85
C LEU A 130 9.63 8.69 -3.52
N ASN A 131 9.67 10.03 -3.39
CA ASN A 131 10.03 10.70 -2.16
C ASN A 131 9.06 10.37 -1.01
N ILE A 132 7.75 10.36 -1.28
CA ILE A 132 6.73 9.96 -0.29
C ILE A 132 6.95 8.51 0.15
N LEU A 133 7.06 7.59 -0.80
CA LEU A 133 7.20 6.15 -0.51
C LEU A 133 8.49 5.85 0.28
N GLN A 134 9.62 6.41 -0.15
CA GLN A 134 10.92 6.13 0.47
C GLN A 134 11.03 6.72 1.88
N ASN A 135 10.48 7.92 2.10
CA ASN A 135 10.64 8.61 3.38
C ASN A 135 9.56 8.29 4.40
N HIS A 136 8.31 8.09 3.97
CA HIS A 136 7.14 8.06 4.86
C HIS A 136 6.42 6.70 4.92
N TYR A 137 6.75 5.78 4.00
CA TYR A 137 6.24 4.40 4.01
C TYR A 137 7.37 3.36 4.07
N PRO A 138 8.31 3.47 5.04
CA PRO A 138 9.42 2.53 5.15
C PRO A 138 8.90 1.11 5.40
N GLU A 139 9.58 0.12 4.81
CA GLU A 139 9.31 -1.30 5.05
C GLU A 139 7.84 -1.69 4.80
N ARG A 140 7.15 -1.05 3.84
CA ARG A 140 5.76 -1.40 3.44
C ARG A 140 5.69 -2.30 2.21
N LEU A 141 6.65 -2.20 1.30
CA LEU A 141 6.67 -3.06 0.11
C LEU A 141 7.14 -4.46 0.48
N GLY A 142 6.27 -5.46 0.36
CA GLY A 142 6.62 -6.87 0.51
C GLY A 142 6.94 -7.52 -0.83
N ARG A 143 6.14 -7.21 -1.86
CA ARG A 143 6.25 -7.76 -3.21
C ARG A 143 5.76 -6.73 -4.24
N CYS A 144 6.39 -6.68 -5.41
CA CYS A 144 5.99 -5.87 -6.55
C CYS A 144 5.96 -6.74 -7.81
N LEU A 145 4.78 -7.03 -8.32
CA LEU A 145 4.53 -7.84 -9.50
C LEU A 145 4.14 -6.90 -10.63
N ILE A 146 4.93 -6.88 -11.70
CA ILE A 146 4.79 -5.91 -12.79
C ILE A 146 4.50 -6.68 -14.07
N SER A 147 3.34 -6.47 -14.67
CA SER A 147 2.85 -7.17 -15.86
C SER A 147 2.64 -6.22 -17.04
N ASP A 148 2.60 -6.81 -18.24
CA ASP A 148 2.30 -6.12 -19.51
C ASP A 148 3.24 -4.94 -19.79
N LEU A 149 4.51 -5.06 -19.39
CA LEU A 149 5.50 -4.02 -19.61
C LEU A 149 5.72 -3.75 -21.09
N PRO A 150 5.46 -2.51 -21.58
CA PRO A 150 5.85 -2.14 -22.92
C PRO A 150 7.37 -2.25 -23.06
N TRP A 151 7.83 -2.68 -24.22
CA TRP A 151 9.26 -2.91 -24.48
C TRP A 151 10.13 -1.68 -24.13
N PHE A 152 9.62 -0.45 -24.29
CA PHE A 152 10.33 0.79 -23.95
C PHE A 152 10.44 1.06 -22.44
N ILE A 153 9.53 0.54 -21.60
CA ILE A 153 9.63 0.67 -20.13
C ILE A 153 10.74 -0.24 -19.58
N THR A 154 11.07 -1.35 -20.26
CA THR A 154 12.21 -2.19 -19.86
C THR A 154 13.54 -1.43 -19.92
N THR A 155 13.69 -0.51 -20.88
CA THR A 155 14.85 0.39 -20.98
C THR A 155 14.87 1.41 -19.84
N PHE A 156 13.71 2.00 -19.50
CA PHE A 156 13.59 2.90 -18.34
C PHE A 156 13.93 2.18 -17.03
N TYR A 157 13.49 0.93 -16.86
CA TYR A 157 13.85 0.13 -15.69
C TYR A 157 15.36 -0.13 -15.59
N LYS A 158 16.01 -0.53 -16.69
CA LYS A 158 17.48 -0.71 -16.72
C LYS A 158 18.22 0.56 -16.30
N LEU A 159 17.67 1.74 -16.64
CA LEU A 159 18.22 3.03 -16.26
C LEU A 159 18.04 3.35 -14.76
N ILE A 160 16.89 3.00 -14.16
CA ILE A 160 16.61 3.29 -12.74
C ILE A 160 17.12 2.21 -11.77
N THR A 161 17.41 1.00 -12.26
CA THR A 161 17.88 -0.14 -11.47
C THR A 161 19.09 0.18 -10.56
N PRO A 162 20.10 0.96 -10.98
CA PRO A 162 21.21 1.34 -10.12
C PRO A 162 20.81 2.13 -8.87
N PHE A 163 19.63 2.76 -8.88
CA PHE A 163 19.08 3.55 -7.78
C PHE A 163 18.12 2.76 -6.89
N ILE A 164 17.88 1.47 -7.19
CA ILE A 164 17.03 0.60 -6.38
C ILE A 164 17.88 -0.08 -5.31
N ASP A 165 17.52 0.14 -4.05
CA ASP A 165 18.22 -0.45 -2.91
C ASP A 165 18.25 -2.01 -3.01
N PRO A 166 19.36 -2.67 -2.62
CA PRO A 166 19.50 -4.13 -2.68
C PRO A 166 18.40 -4.92 -1.98
N VAL A 167 17.76 -4.38 -0.93
CA VAL A 167 16.63 -5.01 -0.22
C VAL A 167 15.34 -4.92 -1.03
N THR A 168 15.22 -3.91 -1.88
CA THR A 168 14.05 -3.68 -2.74
C THR A 168 14.11 -4.54 -3.99
N ARG A 169 15.29 -4.68 -4.61
CA ARG A 169 15.48 -5.42 -5.87
C ARG A 169 14.85 -6.83 -5.91
N PRO A 170 15.00 -7.73 -4.92
CA PRO A 170 14.42 -9.07 -4.97
C PRO A 170 12.89 -9.09 -4.88
N LYS A 171 12.27 -7.99 -4.42
CA LYS A 171 10.81 -7.85 -4.30
C LYS A 171 10.14 -7.58 -5.65
N LEU A 172 10.89 -7.10 -6.65
CA LEU A 172 10.38 -6.77 -7.98
C LEU A 172 10.42 -8.01 -8.88
N LYS A 173 9.27 -8.36 -9.46
CA LYS A 173 9.10 -9.44 -10.43
C LYS A 173 8.49 -8.87 -11.71
N PHE A 174 9.13 -9.12 -12.84
CA PHE A 174 8.74 -8.59 -14.15
C PHE A 174 8.14 -9.67 -15.01
N ASN A 175 6.96 -9.38 -15.57
CA ASN A 175 6.09 -10.31 -16.26
C ASN A 175 6.03 -11.70 -15.59
N PRO A 176 5.79 -11.78 -14.26
CA PRO A 176 5.67 -13.07 -13.59
C PRO A 176 4.35 -13.76 -13.95
N ILE A 177 4.28 -15.06 -13.73
CA ILE A 177 3.01 -15.80 -13.71
C ILE A 177 2.30 -15.44 -12.39
N LEU A 178 1.33 -14.52 -12.43
CA LEU A 178 0.70 -13.97 -11.22
C LEU A 178 0.08 -15.03 -10.28
N PRO A 179 -0.55 -16.11 -10.78
CA PRO A 179 -1.05 -17.21 -9.93
C PRO A 179 0.01 -17.92 -9.07
N GLU A 180 1.30 -17.84 -9.41
CA GLU A 180 2.38 -18.38 -8.55
C GLU A 180 2.66 -17.51 -7.31
N HIS A 181 2.04 -16.33 -7.23
CA HIS A 181 2.31 -15.34 -6.19
C HIS A 181 1.05 -14.91 -5.44
N VAL A 182 -0.10 -14.98 -6.10
CA VAL A 182 -1.42 -14.69 -5.54
C VAL A 182 -2.32 -15.88 -5.85
N PRO A 183 -3.04 -16.46 -4.87
CA PRO A 183 -3.98 -17.53 -5.15
C PRO A 183 -4.98 -17.09 -6.22
N ALA A 184 -5.30 -17.96 -7.18
CA ALA A 184 -6.17 -17.59 -8.30
C ALA A 184 -7.56 -17.12 -7.82
N SER A 185 -8.09 -17.71 -6.74
CA SER A 185 -9.32 -17.28 -6.05
C SER A 185 -9.25 -15.92 -5.34
N GLN A 186 -8.08 -15.29 -5.28
CA GLN A 186 -7.81 -13.95 -4.73
C GLN A 186 -7.31 -12.98 -5.81
N LEU A 187 -7.30 -13.41 -7.08
CA LEU A 187 -6.76 -12.68 -8.21
C LEU A 187 -7.87 -12.43 -9.24
N VAL A 188 -7.90 -11.24 -9.83
CA VAL A 188 -8.91 -10.91 -10.84
C VAL A 188 -8.64 -11.64 -12.16
N ALA A 189 -9.71 -12.09 -12.83
CA ALA A 189 -9.64 -12.88 -14.06
C ALA A 189 -8.89 -12.16 -15.19
N THR A 190 -9.01 -10.83 -15.25
CA THR A 190 -8.31 -9.99 -16.25
C THR A 190 -6.78 -10.04 -16.18
N VAL A 191 -6.21 -10.57 -15.09
CA VAL A 191 -4.77 -10.79 -14.94
C VAL A 191 -4.40 -12.25 -14.64
N GLY A 192 -5.31 -13.19 -14.94
CA GLY A 192 -5.08 -14.63 -14.86
C GLY A 192 -5.54 -15.30 -13.56
N GLY A 193 -6.40 -14.67 -12.77
CA GLY A 193 -7.07 -15.31 -11.63
C GLY A 193 -8.45 -15.91 -11.96
N ASP A 194 -9.19 -16.29 -10.91
CA ASP A 194 -10.52 -16.92 -11.01
C ASP A 194 -11.67 -15.92 -10.72
N VAL A 195 -11.35 -14.72 -10.24
CA VAL A 195 -12.37 -13.77 -9.78
C VAL A 195 -12.81 -12.88 -10.94
N GLU A 196 -14.04 -13.09 -11.40
CA GLU A 196 -14.73 -12.14 -12.29
C GLU A 196 -15.02 -10.85 -11.52
N PHE A 197 -14.26 -9.82 -11.82
CA PHE A 197 -14.35 -8.51 -11.17
C PHE A 197 -14.49 -7.42 -12.22
N GLU A 198 -15.68 -6.81 -12.26
CA GLU A 198 -15.94 -5.60 -13.02
C GLU A 198 -15.96 -4.40 -12.07
N TYR A 199 -15.17 -3.37 -12.39
CA TYR A 199 -15.12 -2.18 -11.56
C TYR A 199 -16.34 -1.29 -11.80
N ALA A 200 -17.25 -1.25 -10.82
CA ALA A 200 -18.34 -0.28 -10.73
C ALA A 200 -18.05 0.68 -9.57
N HIS A 201 -17.78 1.97 -9.88
CA HIS A 201 -17.28 2.93 -8.87
C HIS A 201 -18.27 3.17 -7.73
N ASP A 202 -19.55 3.34 -8.08
CA ASP A 202 -20.68 3.55 -7.17
C ASP A 202 -20.93 2.36 -6.22
N VAL A 203 -20.48 1.17 -6.59
CA VAL A 203 -20.52 -0.02 -5.73
C VAL A 203 -19.23 -0.19 -4.94
N TYR A 204 -18.09 -0.21 -5.64
CA TYR A 204 -16.78 -0.51 -5.06
C TYR A 204 -16.34 0.55 -4.06
N TRP A 205 -16.46 1.84 -4.41
CA TRP A 205 -15.89 2.92 -3.61
C TRP A 205 -16.55 3.06 -2.24
N PRO A 206 -17.90 3.06 -2.11
CA PRO A 206 -18.52 3.06 -0.79
C PRO A 206 -18.22 1.78 0.01
N ALA A 207 -18.13 0.62 -0.65
CA ALA A 207 -17.82 -0.65 0.02
C ALA A 207 -16.41 -0.67 0.61
N LEU A 208 -15.39 -0.27 -0.17
CA LEU A 208 -14.01 -0.16 0.29
C LEU A 208 -13.92 0.75 1.52
N ASN A 209 -14.50 1.94 1.43
CA ASN A 209 -14.38 2.96 2.47
C ASN A 209 -15.10 2.53 3.76
N ARG A 210 -16.29 1.92 3.66
CA ARG A 210 -16.99 1.34 4.81
C ARG A 210 -16.15 0.27 5.50
N LEU A 211 -15.59 -0.67 4.73
CA LEU A 211 -14.73 -1.72 5.30
C LEU A 211 -13.50 -1.13 6.00
N CYS A 212 -12.87 -0.12 5.40
CA CYS A 212 -11.72 0.56 5.98
C CYS A 212 -12.07 1.31 7.28
N GLU A 213 -13.23 1.98 7.31
CA GLU A 213 -13.77 2.64 8.51
C GLU A 213 -13.99 1.63 9.64
N GLU A 214 -14.70 0.53 9.37
CA GLU A 214 -14.96 -0.54 10.34
C GLU A 214 -13.65 -1.09 10.95
N ARG A 215 -12.63 -1.33 10.10
CA ARG A 215 -11.31 -1.79 10.54
C ARG A 215 -10.60 -0.75 11.40
N ARG A 216 -10.65 0.52 11.00
CA ARG A 216 -10.03 1.64 11.73
C ARG A 216 -10.69 1.87 13.09
N GLU A 217 -12.01 1.78 13.17
CA GLU A 217 -12.78 1.91 14.40
C GLU A 217 -12.48 0.76 15.37
N ALA A 218 -12.52 -0.48 14.89
CA ALA A 218 -12.15 -1.64 15.70
C ALA A 218 -10.71 -1.54 16.21
N TYR A 219 -9.79 -1.07 15.37
CA TYR A 219 -8.40 -0.83 15.74
C TYR A 219 -8.27 0.24 16.83
N ARG A 220 -8.99 1.37 16.68
CA ARG A 220 -9.02 2.45 17.68
C ARG A 220 -9.59 1.92 18.99
N ARG A 221 -10.73 1.24 18.97
CA ARG A 221 -11.38 0.68 20.17
C ARG A 221 -10.43 -0.21 20.96
N ARG A 222 -9.75 -1.16 20.30
CA ARG A 222 -8.75 -2.03 20.97
C ARG A 222 -7.60 -1.26 21.58
N TRP A 223 -7.16 -0.17 20.95
CA TRP A 223 -6.13 0.70 21.51
C TRP A 223 -6.64 1.47 22.75
N GLU A 224 -7.88 1.92 22.72
CA GLU A 224 -8.51 2.60 23.86
C GLU A 224 -8.72 1.66 25.05
N ASP A 225 -9.27 0.46 24.79
CA ASP A 225 -9.44 -0.60 25.78
C ASP A 225 -8.10 -1.06 26.35
N GLY A 226 -7.03 -1.02 25.54
CA GLY A 226 -5.65 -1.31 25.94
C GLY A 226 -4.94 -0.18 26.70
N GLY A 227 -5.64 0.91 27.07
CA GLY A 227 -5.09 1.99 27.88
C GLY A 227 -4.38 3.10 27.09
N LYS A 228 -4.63 3.21 25.78
CA LYS A 228 -4.17 4.32 24.92
C LYS A 228 -2.65 4.53 24.88
N ARG A 229 -1.86 3.47 25.02
CA ARG A 229 -0.40 3.57 25.10
C ARG A 229 0.29 3.69 23.74
N VAL A 230 1.43 4.37 23.72
CA VAL A 230 2.39 4.31 22.60
C VAL A 230 3.07 2.96 22.59
N GLY A 231 3.35 2.43 21.41
CA GLY A 231 4.08 1.17 21.26
C GLY A 231 3.21 -0.08 21.38
N GLU A 232 1.88 0.04 21.33
CA GLU A 232 1.01 -1.15 21.24
C GLU A 232 1.24 -1.91 19.93
N SER A 233 1.01 -3.24 19.93
CA SER A 233 1.27 -4.10 18.77
C SER A 233 0.14 -4.02 17.74
N GLU A 234 0.49 -3.84 16.46
CA GLU A 234 -0.48 -3.88 15.36
C GLU A 234 -1.22 -5.22 15.28
N ARG A 235 -0.60 -6.33 15.72
CA ARG A 235 -1.25 -7.63 15.77
C ARG A 235 -2.47 -7.61 16.70
N VAL A 236 -2.29 -7.12 17.93
CA VAL A 236 -3.36 -7.01 18.93
C VAL A 236 -4.40 -6.01 18.47
N LEU A 237 -3.96 -4.84 18.00
CA LEU A 237 -4.86 -3.79 17.53
C LEU A 237 -5.69 -4.22 16.31
N ARG A 238 -5.21 -5.17 15.50
CA ARG A 238 -5.97 -5.79 14.40
C ARG A 238 -6.81 -7.01 14.81
N GLY A 239 -6.76 -7.42 16.08
CA GLY A 239 -7.59 -8.49 16.64
C GLY A 239 -6.96 -9.88 16.61
N GLY A 240 -5.64 -9.98 16.43
CA GLY A 240 -4.91 -11.23 16.62
C GLY A 240 -4.35 -11.37 18.04
N GLU A 241 -4.01 -12.59 18.41
CA GLU A 241 -3.41 -12.92 19.71
C GLU A 241 -1.88 -12.71 19.70
N LEU A 242 -1.29 -12.38 20.85
CA LEU A 242 0.15 -12.38 21.01
C LEU A 242 0.67 -13.83 21.01
N LYS A 243 1.73 -14.11 20.24
CA LYS A 243 2.40 -15.42 20.31
C LYS A 243 2.92 -15.63 21.74
N GLY A 244 2.41 -16.65 22.44
CA GLY A 244 2.81 -17.02 23.79
C GLY A 244 1.79 -16.73 24.90
N GLN A 245 0.60 -16.21 24.58
CA GLN A 245 -0.55 -16.32 25.49
C GLN A 245 -1.23 -17.67 25.27
N ASP A 246 -0.56 -18.75 25.67
CA ASP A 246 -1.27 -19.99 25.96
C ASP A 246 -2.24 -19.69 27.11
N SER A 247 -3.49 -20.01 26.90
CA SER A 247 -4.63 -19.83 27.80
C SER A 247 -4.59 -20.72 29.06
N ASN A 248 -3.39 -21.13 29.50
CA ASN A 248 -3.15 -22.05 30.61
C ASN A 248 -2.33 -21.45 31.77
N CYS A 249 -2.70 -20.25 32.21
CA CYS A 249 -2.45 -19.83 33.59
C CYS A 249 -3.76 -19.33 34.19
N ARG A 250 -4.53 -20.27 34.73
CA ARG A 250 -5.43 -20.06 35.87
C ARG A 250 -4.82 -20.77 37.07
#